data_AF-A0A1R1LTF2-F1
#
_entry.id   AF-A0A1R1LTF2-F1
#
_cell.length_a   1.000
_cell.length_b   1.000
_cell.length_c   1.000
_cell.angle_alpha   90.00
_cell.angle_beta   90.00
_cell.angle_gamma   90.00
#
_symmetry.space_group_name_H-M   'P 1'
#
loop_
_entity.id
_entity.type
_entity.pdbx_description
1 polymer ?
#
loop_
_entity_poly.entity_id
_entity_poly.type
_entity_poly.pdbx_seq_one_letter_code
_entity_poly.pdbx_strand_id
1 'polypeptide(L)'
;MYENFQSHLCNTLDLIRSDGFYKEERVIDSPQADSIRLAAGQNALNFCANNYLGLSNDERLIEAAKQGLNNYGFGMALVRLLMSALKCQAFHQPLNPCWSI
;
A
#
# COMPACT_ATOMS: atom_id res chain seq x y z
N MET A 1 23.76 16.67 21.47
CA MET A 1 23.84 15.73 20.32
C MET A 1 22.48 15.58 19.64
N TYR A 2 21.41 15.23 20.37
CA TYR A 2 20.05 15.15 19.85
C TYR A 2 19.54 16.48 19.27
N GLU A 3 19.77 17.59 19.98
CA GLU A 3 19.36 18.94 19.54
C GLU A 3 20.01 19.38 18.23
N ASN A 4 21.32 19.10 18.04
CA ASN A 4 22.02 19.43 16.79
C ASN A 4 21.46 18.66 15.59
N PHE A 5 21.11 17.39 15.79
CA PHE A 5 20.51 16.57 14.75
C PHE A 5 19.09 17.04 14.42
N GLN A 6 18.28 17.38 15.42
CA GLN A 6 16.95 17.93 15.20
C GLN A 6 17.00 19.26 14.44
N SER A 7 17.90 20.18 14.82
CA SER A 7 18.11 21.43 14.10
C SER A 7 18.53 21.20 12.65
N HIS A 8 19.39 20.22 12.40
CA HIS A 8 19.76 19.83 11.03
C HIS A 8 18.56 19.32 10.23
N LEU A 9 17.69 18.49 10.80
CA LEU A 9 16.47 18.02 10.15
C LEU A 9 15.51 19.16 9.82
N CYS A 10 15.25 20.08 10.76
CA CYS A 10 14.38 21.23 10.52
C CYS A 10 14.92 22.11 9.38
N ASN A 11 16.21 22.47 9.44
CA ASN A 11 16.85 23.28 8.41
C ASN A 11 16.81 22.61 7.03
N THR A 12 16.98 21.28 6.97
CA THR A 12 16.90 20.51 5.72
C THR A 12 15.47 20.52 5.17
N LEU A 13 14.45 20.38 6.02
CA LEU A 13 13.06 20.47 5.57
C LEU A 13 12.70 21.87 5.08
N ASP A 14 13.22 22.91 5.72
CA ASP A 14 12.99 24.30 5.29
C ASP A 14 13.66 24.59 3.95
N LEU A 15 14.86 24.06 3.71
CA LEU A 15 15.52 24.12 2.40
C LEU A 15 14.68 23.40 1.32
N ILE A 16 14.20 22.19 1.60
CA ILE A 16 13.36 21.43 0.67
C ILE A 16 12.07 22.19 0.33
N ARG A 17 11.49 22.90 1.30
CA ARG A 17 10.32 23.78 1.08
C ARG A 17 10.67 25.01 0.25
N SER A 18 11.76 25.70 0.58
CA SER A 18 12.18 26.89 -0.17
C SER A 18 12.51 26.57 -1.62
N ASP A 19 13.08 25.40 -1.87
CA ASP A 19 13.45 24.93 -3.21
C ASP A 19 12.27 24.36 -4.00
N GLY A 20 11.07 24.28 -3.40
CA GLY A 20 9.86 23.78 -4.06
C GLY A 20 9.83 22.25 -4.25
N PHE A 21 10.72 21.50 -3.59
CA PHE A 21 10.76 20.03 -3.65
C PHE A 21 9.94 19.35 -2.55
N TYR A 22 9.34 20.13 -1.65
CA TYR A 22 8.46 19.59 -0.62
C TYR A 22 7.20 19.02 -1.25
N LYS A 23 6.96 17.73 -1.03
CA LYS A 23 5.79 17.02 -1.56
C LYS A 23 4.62 17.19 -0.60
N GLU A 24 3.55 17.79 -1.10
CA GLU A 24 2.28 17.81 -0.40
C GLU A 24 1.43 16.61 -0.81
N GLU A 25 0.82 15.97 0.18
CA GLU A 25 -0.10 14.86 -0.05
C GLU A 25 -1.52 15.37 -0.24
N ARG A 26 -2.19 14.88 -1.29
CA ARG A 26 -3.63 15.09 -1.48
C ARG A 26 -4.36 13.82 -1.08
N VAL A 27 -5.20 13.92 -0.06
CA VAL A 27 -5.95 12.77 0.45
C VAL A 27 -7.07 12.40 -0.53
N ILE A 28 -7.09 11.14 -0.95
CA ILE A 28 -8.14 10.54 -1.78
C ILE A 28 -9.14 9.85 -0.84
N ASP A 29 -10.42 10.19 -0.98
CA ASP A 29 -11.56 9.70 -0.20
C ASP A 29 -12.52 8.86 -1.09
N SER A 30 -11.97 8.08 -2.00
CA SER A 30 -12.71 7.09 -2.78
C SER A 30 -11.85 5.87 -3.04
N PRO A 31 -12.46 4.73 -3.40
CA PRO A 31 -11.70 3.64 -4.00
C PRO A 31 -10.96 4.10 -5.26
N GLN A 32 -9.91 3.35 -5.63
CA GLN A 32 -9.11 3.66 -6.81
C GLN A 32 -9.93 3.46 -8.10
N ALA A 33 -9.98 4.47 -8.96
CA ALA A 33 -10.68 4.47 -10.23
C ALA A 33 -10.08 5.53 -11.17
N ASP A 34 -10.58 5.59 -12.40
CA ASP A 34 -10.30 6.68 -13.35
C ASP A 34 -10.81 8.03 -12.84
N SER A 35 -11.96 8.05 -12.14
CA SER A 35 -12.49 9.22 -11.42
C SER A 35 -12.42 9.00 -9.90
N ILE A 36 -11.72 9.88 -9.19
CA ILE A 36 -11.52 9.84 -7.74
C ILE A 36 -12.13 11.05 -7.04
N ARG A 37 -12.48 10.89 -5.76
CA ARG A 37 -12.87 11.98 -4.87
C ARG A 37 -11.71 12.34 -3.95
N LEU A 38 -11.38 13.61 -3.85
CA LEU A 38 -10.45 14.13 -2.85
C LEU A 38 -11.20 14.42 -1.55
N ALA A 39 -10.51 14.33 -0.41
CA ALA A 39 -11.10 14.61 0.92
C ALA A 39 -11.68 16.04 1.03
N ALA A 40 -11.19 16.97 0.21
CA ALA A 40 -11.74 18.33 0.09
C ALA A 40 -13.08 18.39 -0.70
N GLY A 41 -13.65 17.25 -1.10
CA GLY A 41 -14.93 17.13 -1.80
C GLY A 41 -14.85 17.28 -3.33
N GLN A 42 -13.66 17.51 -3.88
CA GLN A 42 -13.46 17.69 -5.32
C GLN A 42 -13.34 16.34 -6.03
N ASN A 43 -13.96 16.22 -7.21
CA ASN A 43 -13.75 15.07 -8.09
C ASN A 43 -12.65 15.37 -9.11
N ALA A 44 -11.80 14.40 -9.41
CA ALA A 44 -10.71 14.52 -10.37
C ALA A 44 -10.50 13.22 -11.16
N LEU A 45 -10.02 13.34 -12.40
CA LEU A 45 -9.56 12.18 -13.17
C LEU A 45 -8.11 11.83 -12.78
N ASN A 46 -7.86 10.55 -12.50
CA ASN A 46 -6.57 10.07 -12.01
C ASN A 46 -5.70 9.48 -13.13
N PHE A 47 -4.81 10.29 -13.68
CA PHE A 47 -3.84 9.88 -14.71
C PHE A 47 -2.45 9.51 -14.16
N CYS A 48 -2.28 9.45 -12.83
CA CYS A 48 -1.00 9.10 -12.20
C CYS A 48 -1.06 7.84 -11.33
N ALA A 49 -2.13 7.02 -11.47
CA ALA A 49 -2.23 5.74 -10.82
C ALA A 49 -1.41 4.66 -11.54
N ASN A 50 -0.88 3.71 -10.78
CA ASN A 50 -0.32 2.46 -11.31
C ASN A 50 -1.41 1.39 -11.60
N ASN A 51 -2.68 1.79 -11.66
CA ASN A 51 -3.83 0.90 -11.85
C ASN A 51 -4.14 0.71 -13.35
N TYR A 52 -3.15 0.24 -14.12
CA TYR A 52 -3.22 0.18 -15.59
C TYR A 52 -4.41 -0.63 -16.15
N LEU A 53 -4.78 -1.71 -15.46
CA LEU A 53 -5.86 -2.61 -15.87
C LEU A 53 -7.18 -2.33 -15.14
N GLY A 54 -7.24 -1.31 -14.28
CA GLY A 54 -8.45 -1.01 -13.50
C GLY A 54 -8.74 -1.97 -12.36
N LEU A 55 -7.85 -2.93 -12.06
CA LEU A 55 -8.11 -4.01 -11.11
C LEU A 55 -8.02 -3.62 -9.62
N SER A 56 -7.47 -2.44 -9.28
CA SER A 56 -7.29 -2.04 -7.87
C SER A 56 -8.59 -1.93 -7.05
N ASN A 57 -9.75 -1.85 -7.69
CA ASN A 57 -11.06 -1.87 -7.04
C ASN A 57 -12.03 -2.87 -7.71
N ASP A 58 -11.51 -3.96 -8.29
CA ASP A 58 -12.32 -5.00 -8.92
C ASP A 58 -13.02 -5.87 -7.85
N GLU A 59 -14.34 -6.00 -7.95
CA GLU A 59 -15.16 -6.75 -7.00
C GLU A 59 -14.71 -8.21 -6.83
N ARG A 60 -14.24 -8.86 -7.89
CA ARG A 60 -13.79 -10.27 -7.83
C ARG A 60 -12.54 -10.40 -6.96
N LEU A 61 -11.64 -9.43 -7.03
CA LEU A 61 -10.42 -9.41 -6.21
C LEU A 61 -10.73 -9.06 -4.76
N ILE A 62 -11.67 -8.14 -4.53
CA ILE A 62 -12.15 -7.79 -3.18
C ILE A 62 -12.79 -9.02 -2.51
N GLU A 63 -13.66 -9.75 -3.21
CA GLU A 63 -14.27 -10.96 -2.67
C GLU A 63 -13.27 -12.09 -2.43
N ALA A 64 -12.33 -12.30 -3.36
CA ALA A 64 -11.24 -13.24 -3.15
C ALA A 64 -10.39 -12.90 -1.91
N ALA A 65 -10.12 -11.61 -1.68
CA ALA A 65 -9.40 -11.14 -0.50
C ALA A 65 -10.19 -11.38 0.79
N LYS A 66 -11.51 -11.07 0.82
CA LYS A 66 -12.38 -11.35 1.97
C LYS A 66 -12.41 -12.84 2.31
N GLN A 67 -12.55 -13.70 1.30
CA GLN A 67 -12.51 -15.15 1.49
C GLN A 67 -11.14 -15.60 2.03
N GLY A 68 -10.06 -15.04 1.49
CA GLY A 68 -8.71 -15.28 1.97
C GLY A 68 -8.55 -14.94 3.46
N LEU A 69 -9.03 -13.77 3.88
CA LEU A 69 -9.01 -13.35 5.28
C LEU A 69 -9.78 -14.32 6.19
N ASN A 70 -10.95 -14.79 5.77
CA ASN A 70 -11.74 -15.76 6.54
C ASN A 70 -11.05 -17.11 6.66
N ASN A 71 -10.39 -17.58 5.59
CA ASN A 71 -9.80 -18.91 5.52
C ASN A 71 -8.40 -18.98 6.17
N TYR A 72 -7.65 -17.88 6.14
CA TYR A 72 -6.22 -17.85 6.46
C TYR A 72 -5.85 -16.84 7.54
N GLY A 73 -6.78 -15.98 7.97
CA GLY A 73 -6.51 -14.91 8.93
C GLY A 73 -5.81 -13.69 8.30
N PHE A 74 -5.61 -12.65 9.11
CA PHE A 74 -5.14 -11.35 8.62
C PHE A 74 -3.63 -11.29 8.32
N GLY A 75 -2.82 -12.00 9.11
CA GLY A 75 -1.37 -11.95 8.98
C GLY A 75 -0.68 -13.17 9.57
N MET A 76 0.57 -13.39 9.17
CA MET A 76 1.32 -14.61 9.49
C MET A 76 2.25 -14.48 10.70
N ALA A 77 2.56 -13.25 11.12
CA ALA A 77 3.45 -12.91 12.24
C ALA A 77 4.84 -13.58 12.23
N LEU A 78 5.23 -14.25 11.14
CA LEU A 78 6.42 -15.07 11.01
C LEU A 78 6.94 -15.01 9.57
N VAL A 79 8.24 -15.28 9.39
CA VAL A 79 8.84 -15.46 8.07
C VAL A 79 8.50 -16.84 7.49
N ARG A 80 8.64 -16.99 6.17
CA ARG A 80 8.19 -18.20 5.45
C ARG A 80 8.78 -19.51 5.98
N LEU A 81 10.07 -19.50 6.33
CA LEU A 81 10.77 -20.67 6.87
C LEU A 81 10.17 -21.16 8.21
N LEU A 82 9.65 -20.25 9.03
CA LEU A 82 9.15 -20.55 10.38
C LEU A 82 7.65 -20.89 10.39
N MET A 83 6.91 -20.54 9.34
CA MET A 83 5.44 -20.74 9.25
C MET A 83 5.02 -22.05 8.56
N SER A 84 5.92 -23.03 8.45
CA SER A 84 5.74 -24.21 7.60
C SER A 84 4.56 -25.13 7.97
N ALA A 85 3.91 -24.88 9.11
CA ALA A 85 2.73 -25.62 9.57
C ALA A 85 1.42 -24.82 9.47
N LEU A 86 1.45 -23.55 9.03
CA LEU A 86 0.27 -22.71 8.97
C LEU A 86 -0.51 -22.94 7.67
N LYS A 87 -1.84 -22.97 7.76
CA LYS A 87 -2.77 -23.14 6.62
C LYS A 87 -2.48 -22.18 5.46
N CYS A 88 -1.97 -20.99 5.77
CA CYS A 88 -1.68 -19.97 4.77
C CYS A 88 -0.47 -20.31 3.89
N GLN A 89 0.36 -21.29 4.26
CA GLN A 89 1.37 -21.80 3.32
C GLN A 89 0.70 -22.45 2.09
N ALA A 90 -0.45 -23.10 2.27
CA ALA A 90 -1.23 -23.66 1.16
C ALA A 90 -1.79 -22.58 0.23
N PHE A 91 -2.00 -21.35 0.71
CA PHE A 91 -2.36 -20.21 -0.13
C PHE A 91 -1.18 -19.70 -0.97
N HIS A 92 0.03 -19.71 -0.41
CA HIS A 92 1.22 -19.18 -1.09
C HIS A 92 1.83 -20.12 -2.14
N GLN A 93 1.73 -21.45 -1.97
CA GLN A 93 2.27 -22.44 -2.92
C GLN A 93 1.72 -22.30 -4.35
N PRO A 94 0.38 -22.21 -4.58
CA PRO A 94 -0.15 -22.09 -5.94
C PRO A 94 0.14 -20.73 -6.59
N LEU A 95 0.39 -19.68 -5.81
CA LEU A 95 0.77 -18.36 -6.32
C LEU A 95 2.20 -18.32 -6.87
N ASN A 96 3.06 -19.25 -6.43
CA ASN A 96 4.43 -19.35 -6.91
C ASN A 96 4.91 -20.81 -6.88
N PRO A 97 4.55 -21.60 -7.91
CA PRO A 97 4.83 -23.04 -7.94
C PRO A 97 6.32 -23.36 -8.05
N CYS A 98 7.17 -22.41 -8.42
CA CYS A 98 8.62 -22.63 -8.58
C CYS A 98 9.39 -22.66 -7.25
N TRP A 99 8.73 -22.45 -6.11
CA TRP A 99 9.36 -22.30 -4.79
C TRP A 99 8.99 -23.42 -3.81
N SER A 100 8.55 -24.57 -4.34
CA SER A 100 8.50 -25.82 -3.58
C SER A 100 9.93 -26.36 -3.46
N ILE A 101 10.49 -26.31 -2.24
CA ILE A 101 11.72 -27.06 -1.88
C ILE A 101 11.36 -28.55 -1.82
#